data_AF-A0A7R9DSH4-F1
#
_entry.id   AF-A0A7R9DSH4-F1
#
_cell.length_a   1.000
_cell.length_b   1.000
_cell.length_c   1.000
_cell.angle_alpha   90.00
_cell.angle_beta   90.00
_cell.angle_gamma   90.00
#
_symmetry.space_group_name_H-M   'P 1'
#
loop_
_entity.id
_entity.type
_entity.pdbx_description
1 polymer ?
#
loop_
_entity_poly.entity_id
_entity_poly.type
_entity_poly.pdbx_seq_one_letter_code
_entity_poly.pdbx_strand_id
1 'polypeptide(L)'
;MHGFLRMYWAKKILEWTDTPERALADAIYLNDRYSLDGRDPNGFVGCMWSICGIHDQGWRERDIFGKIRYMNYEGCKRKFNIAAFVSRWGGKKHKYVAKK
;
A
#
# COMPACT_ATOMS: atom_id res chain seq x y z
N MET A 1 -9.50 6.10 4.57
CA MET A 1 -9.29 4.68 4.18
C MET A 1 -9.00 3.85 5.44
N HIS A 2 -9.47 2.60 5.53
CA HIS A 2 -9.21 1.74 6.70
C HIS A 2 -7.69 1.56 6.95
N GLY A 3 -7.23 1.68 8.20
CA GLY A 3 -5.79 1.73 8.53
C GLY A 3 -4.99 0.54 8.01
N PHE A 4 -5.50 -0.69 8.15
CA PHE A 4 -4.86 -1.89 7.59
C PHE A 4 -4.65 -1.80 6.07
N LEU A 5 -5.61 -1.20 5.37
CA LEU A 5 -5.56 -1.07 3.92
C LEU A 5 -4.67 0.09 3.46
N ARG A 6 -4.44 1.13 4.28
CA ARG A 6 -3.45 2.17 3.97
C ARG A 6 -2.05 1.59 3.83
N MET A 7 -1.68 0.67 4.72
CA MET A 7 -0.42 -0.07 4.63
C MET A 7 -0.31 -0.88 3.34
N TYR A 8 -1.35 -1.65 3.02
CA TYR A 8 -1.39 -2.45 1.79
C TYR A 8 -1.31 -1.55 0.55
N TRP A 9 -2.10 -0.49 0.52
CA TRP A 9 -2.21 0.46 -0.58
C TRP A 9 -0.87 1.16 -0.87
N ALA A 10 -0.23 1.76 0.12
CA ALA A 10 1.04 2.47 -0.08
C ALA A 10 2.17 1.51 -0.53
N LYS A 11 2.17 0.27 -0.04
CA LYS A 11 3.12 -0.76 -0.50
C LYS A 11 2.88 -1.17 -1.95
N LYS A 12 1.64 -1.12 -2.45
CA LYS A 12 1.37 -1.38 -3.88
C LYS A 12 1.75 -0.21 -4.78
N ILE A 13 1.73 1.03 -4.28
CA ILE A 13 2.33 2.16 -4.99
C ILE A 13 3.84 1.90 -5.15
N LEU A 14 4.54 1.50 -4.09
CA LEU A 14 5.97 1.13 -4.21
C LEU A 14 6.22 -0.01 -5.21
N GLU A 15 5.40 -1.06 -5.22
CA GLU A 15 5.61 -2.21 -6.11
C GLU A 15 5.38 -1.88 -7.60
N TRP A 16 4.55 -0.89 -7.91
CA TRP A 16 4.06 -0.62 -9.27
C TRP A 16 4.47 0.73 -9.83
N THR A 17 5.33 1.45 -9.11
CA THR A 17 5.95 2.70 -9.55
C THR A 17 7.44 2.44 -9.85
N ASP A 18 8.00 3.24 -10.75
CA ASP A 18 9.36 3.12 -11.26
C ASP A 18 10.44 3.37 -10.19
N THR A 19 10.23 4.34 -9.30
CA THR A 19 11.19 4.69 -8.24
C THR A 19 10.50 4.87 -6.87
N PRO A 20 11.22 4.62 -5.75
CA PRO A 20 10.67 4.82 -4.41
C PRO A 20 10.35 6.29 -4.10
N GLU A 21 11.12 7.24 -4.64
CA GLU A 21 10.86 8.68 -4.50
C GLU A 21 9.53 9.06 -5.15
N ARG A 22 9.29 8.54 -6.37
CA ARG A 22 8.02 8.75 -7.06
C ARG A 22 6.87 8.08 -6.33
N ALA A 23 7.07 6.85 -5.84
CA ALA A 23 6.07 6.14 -5.06
C ALA A 23 5.67 6.91 -3.80
N LEU A 24 6.65 7.48 -3.08
CA LEU A 24 6.41 8.29 -1.89
C LEU A 24 5.66 9.58 -2.22
N ALA A 25 6.06 10.29 -3.28
CA ALA A 25 5.40 11.51 -3.73
C ALA A 25 3.94 11.26 -4.11
N ASP A 26 3.67 10.20 -4.89
CA ASP A 26 2.31 9.83 -5.31
C ASP A 26 1.47 9.37 -4.10
N ALA A 27 2.03 8.61 -3.16
CA ALA A 27 1.31 8.20 -1.95
C ALA A 27 0.95 9.39 -1.05
N ILE A 28 1.87 10.33 -0.81
CA ILE A 28 1.59 11.54 -0.02
C ILE A 28 0.53 12.38 -0.73
N TYR A 29 0.67 12.63 -2.03
CA TYR A 29 -0.29 13.41 -2.81
C TYR A 29 -1.70 12.83 -2.71
N LEU A 30 -1.86 11.52 -2.94
CA LEU A 30 -3.16 10.86 -2.89
C LEU A 30 -3.73 10.82 -1.47
N ASN A 31 -2.90 10.59 -0.45
CA ASN A 31 -3.34 10.63 0.93
C ASN A 31 -3.88 12.02 1.29
N ASP A 32 -3.13 13.07 0.98
CA ASP A 32 -3.45 14.45 1.36
C ASP A 32 -4.62 15.02 0.56
N ARG A 33 -4.80 14.56 -0.68
CA ARG A 33 -5.88 15.02 -1.55
C ARG A 33 -7.24 14.44 -1.20
N TYR A 34 -7.29 13.19 -0.73
CA TYR A 34 -8.55 12.43 -0.61
C TYR A 34 -8.90 12.00 0.81
N SER A 35 -7.92 11.85 1.70
CA SER A 35 -8.22 11.49 3.08
C SER A 35 -8.68 12.71 3.87
N LEU A 36 -9.81 12.59 4.57
CA LEU A 36 -10.30 13.65 5.48
C LEU A 36 -9.31 13.92 6.62
N ASP A 37 -8.55 12.91 7.03
CA ASP A 37 -7.46 12.94 8.01
C ASP A 37 -6.07 13.08 7.37
N GLY A 38 -6.00 13.53 6.11
CA GLY A 38 -4.74 13.79 5.39
C GLY A 38 -4.11 15.14 5.76
N ARG A 39 -2.93 15.45 5.18
CA ARG A 39 -2.10 16.63 5.50
C ARG A 39 -1.76 16.71 6.99
N ASP A 40 -1.50 15.54 7.55
CA ASP A 40 -1.25 15.32 8.97
C ASP A 40 0.08 14.54 9.13
N PRO A 41 0.88 14.81 10.18
CA PRO A 41 2.11 14.07 10.44
C PRO A 41 1.95 12.54 10.43
N ASN A 42 0.82 12.00 10.89
CA ASN A 42 0.55 10.57 10.82
C ASN A 42 0.41 10.06 9.38
N GLY A 43 -0.09 10.89 8.47
CA GLY A 43 -0.13 10.58 7.03
C GLY A 43 1.26 10.47 6.42
N PHE A 44 2.12 11.45 6.71
CA PHE A 44 3.52 11.44 6.26
C PHE A 44 4.28 10.22 6.80
N VAL A 45 4.24 10.02 8.12
CA VAL A 45 4.92 8.89 8.76
C VAL A 45 4.32 7.54 8.32
N GLY A 46 3.01 7.47 8.06
CA GLY A 46 2.37 6.26 7.53
C GLY A 46 2.83 5.89 6.12
N CYS A 47 3.05 6.88 5.25
CA CYS A 47 3.64 6.66 3.92
C CYS A 47 5.11 6.24 4.04
N MET A 48 5.88 6.93 4.87
CA MET A 48 7.29 6.60 5.14
C MET A 48 7.46 5.21 5.77
N TRP A 49 6.55 4.78 6.63
CA TRP A 49 6.57 3.43 7.23
C TRP A 49 6.33 2.38 6.15
N SER A 50 5.38 2.68 5.24
CA SER A 50 4.97 1.75 4.20
C SER A 50 6.03 1.58 3.11
N ILE A 51 6.66 2.67 2.70
CA ILE A 51 7.54 2.76 1.52
C ILE A 51 9.02 2.73 1.90
N CYS A 52 9.40 3.45 2.95
CA CYS A 52 10.80 3.61 3.38
C CYS A 52 11.15 2.79 4.63
N GLY A 53 10.16 2.20 5.31
CA GLY A 53 10.37 1.37 6.50
C GLY A 53 10.66 2.16 7.78
N ILE A 54 10.30 3.45 7.86
CA ILE A 54 10.49 4.23 9.10
C ILE A 54 9.74 3.56 10.25
N HIS A 55 10.38 3.41 11.41
CA HIS A 55 9.83 2.71 12.58
C HIS A 55 9.44 1.23 12.33
N ASP A 56 9.91 0.61 11.24
CA ASP A 56 9.83 -0.83 11.01
C ASP A 56 11.25 -1.45 11.01
N GLN A 57 11.31 -2.77 11.13
CA GLN A 57 12.55 -3.52 10.96
C GLN A 57 12.75 -3.97 9.51
N GLY A 58 13.96 -4.45 9.19
CA GLY A 58 14.23 -5.13 7.93
C GLY A 58 13.57 -6.52 7.85
N TRP A 59 13.13 -6.89 6.66
CA TRP A 59 12.51 -8.19 6.34
C TRP A 59 13.33 -8.95 5.30
N ARG A 60 12.91 -10.20 5.00
CA ARG A 60 13.51 -11.01 3.94
C ARG A 60 13.54 -10.22 2.64
N GLU A 61 14.72 -10.17 2.04
CA GLU A 61 14.98 -9.44 0.81
C GLU A 61 14.15 -9.99 -0.37
N ARG A 62 13.63 -9.09 -1.19
CA ARG A 62 12.78 -9.36 -2.36
C ARG A 62 13.07 -8.35 -3.45
N ASP A 63 12.87 -8.76 -4.69
CA ASP A 63 12.89 -7.84 -5.83
C ASP A 63 11.94 -6.67 -5.59
N ILE A 64 12.35 -5.49 -6.06
CA ILE A 64 11.68 -4.19 -5.90
C ILE A 64 11.70 -3.66 -4.46
N PHE A 65 11.31 -4.47 -3.47
CA PHE A 65 11.18 -4.03 -2.07
C PHE A 65 12.49 -3.98 -1.30
N GLY A 66 13.53 -4.69 -1.75
CA GLY A 66 14.68 -4.98 -0.91
C GLY A 66 14.20 -5.60 0.40
N LYS A 67 14.54 -4.97 1.53
CA LYS A 67 14.17 -5.43 2.90
C LYS A 67 12.92 -4.76 3.47
N ILE A 68 12.19 -3.97 2.70
CA ILE A 68 10.93 -3.36 3.16
C ILE A 68 9.88 -4.45 3.41
N ARG A 69 9.09 -4.31 4.49
CA ARG A 69 8.02 -5.28 4.80
C ARG A 69 7.08 -5.45 3.62
N TYR A 70 6.97 -6.68 3.13
CA TYR A 70 6.08 -7.01 2.02
C TYR A 70 4.65 -7.34 2.48
N MET A 71 3.66 -6.89 1.71
CA MET A 71 2.25 -7.27 1.86
C MET A 71 1.66 -7.67 0.50
N ASN A 72 0.96 -8.80 0.45
CA ASN A 72 0.33 -9.31 -0.76
C ASN A 72 -1.14 -9.69 -0.56
N TYR A 73 -1.81 -9.92 -1.70
CA TYR A 73 -3.23 -10.26 -1.75
C TYR A 73 -3.56 -11.54 -0.96
N GLU A 74 -2.82 -12.62 -1.18
CA GLU A 74 -3.03 -13.88 -0.46
C GLU A 74 -2.81 -13.75 1.06
N GLY A 75 -1.88 -12.88 1.48
CA GLY A 75 -1.70 -12.51 2.88
C GLY A 75 -2.89 -11.78 3.47
N CYS A 76 -3.52 -10.89 2.71
CA CYS A 76 -4.74 -10.19 3.11
C CYS A 76 -5.94 -11.14 3.19
N LYS A 77 -6.04 -12.09 2.25
CA LYS A 77 -7.12 -13.08 2.17
C LYS A 77 -7.19 -13.96 3.42
N ARG A 78 -6.05 -14.24 4.04
CA ARG A 78 -5.96 -14.97 5.32
C ARG A 78 -6.36 -14.14 6.54
N LYS A 79 -6.47 -12.81 6.41
CA LYS A 79 -6.71 -11.89 7.54
C LYS A 79 -8.13 -11.32 7.59
N PHE A 80 -8.81 -11.17 6.44
CA PHE A 80 -10.18 -10.68 6.39
C PHE A 80 -10.88 -11.08 5.08
N ASN A 81 -12.21 -10.96 5.05
CA ASN A 81 -13.01 -11.25 3.86
C ASN A 81 -12.88 -10.14 2.79
N ILE A 82 -11.94 -10.34 1.85
CA ILE A 82 -11.71 -9.42 0.73
C ILE A 82 -12.95 -9.29 -0.16
N ALA A 83 -13.68 -10.38 -0.41
CA ALA A 83 -14.85 -10.34 -1.29
C ALA A 83 -15.95 -9.43 -0.72
N ALA A 84 -16.20 -9.51 0.60
CA ALA A 84 -17.12 -8.62 1.28
C ALA A 84 -16.64 -7.16 1.24
N PHE A 85 -15.34 -6.92 1.46
CA PHE A 85 -14.77 -5.57 1.34
C PHE A 85 -14.96 -4.98 -0.06
N VAL A 86 -14.61 -5.73 -1.12
CA VAL A 86 -14.73 -5.28 -2.52
C VAL A 86 -16.20 -5.03 -2.88
N SER A 87 -17.10 -5.92 -2.46
CA SER A 87 -18.54 -5.77 -2.69
C SER A 87 -19.11 -4.51 -2.03
N ARG A 88 -18.64 -4.17 -0.83
CA ARG A 88 -19.10 -2.98 -0.08
C ARG A 88 -18.76 -1.67 -0.79
N TRP A 89 -17.59 -1.58 -1.43
CA TRP A 89 -17.09 -0.35 -2.05
C TRP A 89 -17.25 -0.33 -3.58
N GLY A 90 -18.03 -1.25 -4.15
CA GLY A 90 -18.36 -1.27 -5.58
C GLY A 90 -17.17 -1.59 -6.49
N GLY A 91 -16.14 -2.26 -5.97
CA GLY A 91 -14.95 -2.59 -6.77
C GLY A 91 -15.29 -3.55 -7.91
N LYS A 92 -14.99 -3.17 -9.15
CA LYS A 92 -15.06 -4.09 -10.29
C LYS A 92 -14.04 -5.21 -10.08
N LYS A 93 -14.47 -6.46 -10.17
CA LYS A 93 -13.56 -7.62 -10.17
C LYS A 93 -12.84 -7.66 -11.52
N HIS A 94 -11.62 -7.13 -11.57
CA HIS A 94 -10.75 -7.29 -12.71
C HIS A 94 -9.98 -8.62 -12.57
N LYS A 95 -10.04 -9.49 -13.60
CA LYS A 95 -9.13 -10.63 -13.67
C LYS A 95 -7.72 -10.08 -13.90
N TYR A 96 -6.79 -10.40 -13.00
CA TYR A 96 -5.37 -10.12 -13.24
C TYR A 96 -4.93 -10.90 -14.48
N VAL A 97 -4.38 -10.20 -15.46
CA VAL A 97 -3.75 -10.79 -16.65
C VAL A 97 -2.28 -10.47 -16.53
N ALA A 98 -1.45 -11.48 -16.30
CA ALA A 98 0.00 -11.30 -16.29
C ALA A 98 0.45 -10.74 -17.64
N LYS A 99 1.34 -9.75 -17.62
CA LYS A 99 1.98 -9.24 -18.84
C LYS A 99 2.80 -10.39 -19.44
N LYS A 100 2.54 -10.74 -20.71
CA LYS A 100 3.35 -11.71 -21.46
C LYS A 100 4.76 -11.17 -21.70
#